data_AF-A0A2M9JRW0-F1
#
_entry.id   AF-A0A2M9JRW0-F1
#
_cell.length_a   1.000
_cell.length_b   1.000
_cell.length_c   1.000
_cell.angle_alpha   90.00
_cell.angle_beta   90.00
_cell.angle_gamma   90.00
#
_symmetry.space_group_name_H-M   'P 1'
#
loop_
_entity.id
_entity.type
_entity.pdbx_description
1 polymer ?
#
loop_
_entity_poly.entity_id
_entity_poly.type
_entity_poly.pdbx_seq_one_letter_code
_entity_poly.pdbx_strand_id
1 'polypeptide(L)' 'MATEAVTASEHLKSLITSAASALWEDKEALGTFLEVVRHSETFAALADSMEQSEVRPAKPTFYGVKSMEFQE' A
#
# COMPACT_ATOMS: atom_id res chain seq x y z
N MET A 1 -19.59 8.51 -10.51
CA MET A 1 -19.30 8.31 -9.07
C MET A 1 -18.73 6.92 -8.74
N ALA A 2 -18.89 5.88 -9.57
CA ALA A 2 -18.26 4.57 -9.30
C ALA A 2 -16.74 4.53 -9.56
N THR A 3 -16.23 5.40 -10.43
CA THR A 3 -14.80 5.46 -10.80
C THR A 3 -13.91 6.04 -9.71
N GLU A 4 -14.41 7.00 -8.93
CA GLU A 4 -13.62 7.71 -7.91
C GLU A 4 -13.35 6.84 -6.66
N ALA A 5 -14.31 5.98 -6.28
CA ALA A 5 -14.15 5.06 -5.16
C ALA A 5 -13.19 3.90 -5.48
N VAL A 6 -13.18 3.45 -6.73
CA VAL A 6 -12.24 2.41 -7.21
C VAL A 6 -10.81 2.97 -7.25
N THR A 7 -10.62 4.19 -7.77
CA THR A 7 -9.29 4.83 -7.81
C THR A 7 -8.77 5.15 -6.41
N ALA A 8 -9.62 5.59 -5.48
CA ALA A 8 -9.22 5.84 -4.10
C ALA A 8 -8.76 4.55 -3.38
N SER A 9 -9.43 3.42 -3.65
CA SER A 9 -9.09 2.12 -3.06
C SER A 9 -7.77 1.56 -3.63
N GLU A 10 -7.54 1.69 -4.93
CA GLU A 10 -6.27 1.32 -5.58
C GLU A 10 -5.12 2.20 -5.13
N HIS A 11 -5.37 3.51 -4.97
CA HIS A 11 -4.41 4.46 -4.44
C HIS A 11 -4.01 4.09 -2.99
N LEU A 12 -4.99 3.79 -2.15
CA LEU A 12 -4.75 3.37 -0.77
C LEU A 12 -3.99 2.04 -0.68
N LYS A 13 -4.31 1.06 -1.53
CA LYS A 13 -3.54 -0.19 -1.66
C LYS A 13 -2.07 0.06 -2.01
N SER A 14 -1.81 1.00 -2.93
CA SER A 14 -0.45 1.40 -3.29
C SER A 14 0.30 2.03 -2.10
N LEU A 15 -0.36 2.92 -1.35
CA LEU A 15 0.20 3.52 -0.14
C LEU A 15 0.52 2.48 0.93
N ILE A 16 -0.39 1.54 1.19
CA ILE A 16 -0.19 0.43 2.14
C ILE A 16 1.02 -0.42 1.73
N THR A 17 1.12 -0.75 0.44
CA THR A 17 2.23 -1.54 -0.10
C THR A 17 3.57 -0.80 0.03
N SER A 18 3.58 0.50 -0.25
CA SER A 18 4.76 1.36 -0.09
C SER A 18 5.20 1.46 1.37
N ALA A 19 4.27 1.67 2.30
CA ALA A 19 4.54 1.76 3.74
C ALA A 19 5.09 0.43 4.28
N ALA A 20 4.47 -0.71 3.98
CA ALA A 20 4.98 -2.01 4.38
C ALA A 20 6.36 -2.31 3.79
N SER A 21 6.63 -1.88 2.55
CA SER A 21 7.97 -1.99 1.96
C SER A 21 8.99 -1.12 2.69
N ALA A 22 8.62 0.08 3.14
CA ALA A 22 9.48 0.96 3.93
C ALA A 22 9.75 0.40 5.33
N LEU A 23 8.75 -0.21 5.95
CA LEU A 23 8.85 -0.84 7.27
C LEU A 23 9.45 -2.26 7.21
N TRP A 24 9.85 -2.76 6.04
CA TRP A 24 10.24 -4.16 5.87
C TRP A 24 11.39 -4.61 6.79
N GLU A 25 12.32 -3.71 7.09
CA GLU A 25 13.48 -3.95 7.95
C GLU A 25 13.11 -3.89 9.45
N ASP A 26 12.07 -3.14 9.80
CA ASP A 26 11.53 -3.02 11.15
C ASP A 26 10.30 -3.93 11.30
N LYS A 27 10.54 -5.19 11.67
CA LYS A 27 9.49 -6.21 11.76
C LYS A 27 8.44 -5.89 12.83
N GLU A 28 8.79 -5.20 13.90
CA GLU A 28 7.85 -4.79 14.94
C GLU A 28 6.91 -3.68 14.44
N ALA A 29 7.48 -2.65 13.80
CA ALA A 29 6.69 -1.59 13.19
C ALA A 29 5.83 -2.10 12.02
N LEU A 30 6.37 -3.03 11.22
CA LEU A 30 5.62 -3.68 10.14
C LEU A 30 4.43 -4.48 10.68
N GLY A 31 4.63 -5.29 11.73
CA GLY A 31 3.56 -6.07 12.34
C GLY A 31 2.43 -5.17 12.86
N THR A 32 2.80 -4.11 13.60
CA THR A 32 1.84 -3.12 14.11
C THR A 32 1.07 -2.44 12.96
N PHE A 33 1.77 -2.07 11.88
CA PHE A 33 1.14 -1.47 10.72
C PHE A 33 0.16 -2.43 10.04
N LEU A 34 0.54 -3.70 9.83
CA LEU A 34 -0.31 -4.70 9.21
C LEU A 34 -1.54 -5.03 10.08
N GLU A 35 -1.40 -5.02 11.41
CA GLU A 35 -2.54 -5.18 12.33
C GLU A 35 -3.56 -4.04 12.18
N VAL A 36 -3.09 -2.80 12.05
CA VAL A 36 -3.96 -1.64 11.77
C VAL A 36 -4.64 -1.77 10.41
N VAL A 37 -3.91 -2.18 9.37
CA VAL A 37 -4.48 -2.42 8.04
C VAL A 37 -5.51 -3.57 8.07
N ARG A 38 -5.28 -4.59 8.91
CA ARG A 38 -6.19 -5.73 9.08
C ARG A 38 -7.53 -5.36 9.69
N HIS A 39 -7.58 -4.30 10.49
CA HIS A 39 -8.85 -3.77 11.03
C HIS A 39 -9.74 -3.15 9.94
N SER A 40 -9.20 -2.87 8.76
CA SER A 40 -10.01 -2.49 7.60
C SER A 40 -10.53 -3.73 6.89
N GLU A 41 -11.84 -3.94 6.88
CA GLU A 41 -12.50 -5.08 6.21
C GLU A 41 -12.07 -5.22 4.72
N THR A 42 -11.80 -4.10 4.05
CA THR A 42 -11.36 -4.04 2.65
C THR A 42 -9.92 -4.52 2.43
N PHE A 43 -9.03 -4.41 3.43
CA PHE A 43 -7.59 -4.66 3.28
C PHE A 43 -7.07 -5.78 4.18
N ALA A 44 -7.93 -6.45 4.96
CA ALA A 44 -7.55 -7.59 5.78
C ALA A 44 -6.78 -8.66 4.99
N ALA A 45 -7.32 -9.13 3.87
CA ALA A 45 -6.67 -10.12 3.02
C ALA A 45 -5.31 -9.66 2.46
N LEU A 46 -5.13 -8.34 2.25
CA LEU A 46 -3.86 -7.77 1.83
C LEU A 46 -2.84 -7.82 2.99
N ALA A 47 -3.25 -7.43 4.19
CA ALA A 47 -2.40 -7.48 5.38
C ALA A 47 -1.94 -8.92 5.69
N ASP A 48 -2.86 -9.89 5.65
CA ASP A 48 -2.53 -11.30 5.86
C ASP A 48 -1.55 -11.83 4.80
N SER A 49 -1.75 -11.46 3.53
CA SER A 49 -0.82 -11.83 2.44
C SER A 49 0.58 -11.24 2.62
N MET A 50 0.67 -10.02 3.17
CA MET A 50 1.94 -9.33 3.39
C MET A 50 2.69 -9.85 4.63
N GLU A 51 1.96 -10.24 5.67
CA GLU A 51 2.51 -10.87 6.87
C GLU A 51 3.10 -12.25 6.57
N GLN A 52 2.42 -13.03 5.72
CA GLN A 52 2.90 -14.35 5.27
C GLN A 52 3.97 -14.27 4.19
N SER A 53 4.24 -13.09 3.63
CA SER A 53 5.23 -12.95 2.57
C SER A 53 6.65 -13.03 3.14
N GLU A 54 7.48 -13.88 2.56
CA GLU A 54 8.92 -13.93 2.85
C GLU A 54 9.70 -12.89 2.04
N VAL A 55 9.04 -12.22 1.09
CA VAL A 55 9.65 -11.30 0.12
C VAL A 55 9.18 -9.88 0.39
N ARG A 56 10.13 -8.92 0.38
CA ARG A 56 9.81 -7.50 0.53
C ARG A 56 8.76 -7.09 -0.51
N PRO A 57 7.65 -6.46 -0.11
CA PRO A 57 6.68 -5.91 -1.05
C PRO A 57 7.41 -5.00 -2.02
N ALA A 58 7.32 -5.31 -3.31
CA ALA A 58 7.87 -4.43 -4.33
C ALA A 58 7.18 -3.08 -4.20
N LYS A 59 7.98 -1.99 -4.11
CA LYS A 59 7.41 -0.64 -4.15
C LYS A 59 6.54 -0.57 -5.40
N PRO A 60 5.24 -0.24 -5.28
CA PRO A 60 4.43 -0.02 -6.46
C PRO A 60 5.12 1.10 -7.22
N THR A 61 5.66 0.78 -8.40
CA THR A 61 6.18 1.79 -9.29
C THR A 61 4.96 2.60 -9.70
N PHE A 62 4.87 3.83 -9.18
CA PHE A 62 3.80 4.77 -9.50
C PHE A 62 3.98 5.25 -10.96
N TYR A 63 3.87 4.34 -11.93
CA TYR A 63 3.74 4.68 -13.34
C TYR A 63 2.29 5.10 -13.58
N GLY A 64 1.96 6.32 -13.20
CA GLY A 64 0.58 6.80 -13.32
C GLY A 64 0.35 8.31 -13.28
N VAL A 65 1.31 9.13 -12.85
CA VAL A 65 1.18 10.59 -12.95
C VAL A 65 2.42 11.18 -13.60
N LYS A 66 2.30 11.55 -14.87
CA LYS A 66 3.13 12.63 -15.42
C LYS A 66 2.79 13.87 -14.58
N SER A 67 3.68 14.27 -13.68
CA SER A 67 3.64 15.59 -13.09
C SER A 67 3.77 16.61 -14.21
N MET A 68 2.64 17.17 -14.68
CA MET A 68 2.62 18.35 -15.56
C MET A 68 2.80 19.64 -14.75
N GLU A 69 3.43 19.58 -13.57
CA GLU A 69 3.72 20.76 -12.73
C GLU A 69 5.08 21.40 -13.04
N PHE A 70 5.76 20.95 -14.09
CA PHE A 70 6.94 21.63 -14.66
C PHE A 70 6.82 21.67 -16.18
N GLN A 71 5.83 22.39 -16.70
CA GLN A 71 5.95 22.98 -18.03
C GLN A 71 6.27 24.46 -17.81
N GLU A 72 7.52 24.83 -18.10
CA GLU A 72 7.93 26.22 -18.35
C GLU A 72 7.18 26.80 -19.57
#